data_AF-A0AAE0SWV4-F1
#
_entry.id   AF-A0AAE0SWV4-F1
#
_cell.length_a   1.000
_cell.length_b   1.000
_cell.length_c   1.000
_cell.angle_alpha   90.00
_cell.angle_beta   90.00
_cell.angle_gamma   90.00
#
_symmetry.space_group_name_H-M   'P 1'
#
loop_
_entity.id
_entity.type
_entity.pdbx_description
1 polymer ?
#
loop_
_entity_poly.entity_id
_entity_poly.type
_entity_poly.pdbx_seq_one_letter_code
_entity_poly.pdbx_strand_id
1 'polypeptide(L)'
;MIGKYRYEGDSRVGATLHHRLAGWIDREMQLSRLHEEILAHREALINCSMSYHQSQGSRRKMGTLNQSDARERNHKLLRDIARTQMNLNQEFMSPPSPRFTTLQKNYWAMVKSQLPLWEQDLGFRREETPVQKHRARQQQDQGFRREETSIKQHGASQHQQHHTSINLSRFICTCAVMVGLFITVEPQIWGLDGSSDNTATKSIAYRILWPLCFAIGFLPYGIMNVICEKELKKGESQSFSFITWTQIFQVVTMVMMFWADFIPQFGMASSPQNFIERLKNGLHCSYSSEAACGGLAWEAWLFYICYCFGNLFNFLLIQYAEGAVYASVVQAVVSPIAALFWSLFVFDEANLLFFWQPTFNETTAYTIAGLCLMVPGVVLYNYFSYTEEKEKSKTESPL
;
A
#
# COMPACT_ATOMS: atom_id res chain seq x y z
N MET A 1 -48.78 93.18 -7.51
CA MET A 1 -48.25 92.93 -6.15
C MET A 1 -48.06 91.43 -5.99
N ILE A 2 -46.81 91.02 -5.82
CA ILE A 2 -46.37 89.61 -5.79
C ILE A 2 -46.50 89.11 -4.34
N GLY A 3 -47.41 88.18 -4.11
CA GLY A 3 -47.58 87.48 -2.83
C GLY A 3 -46.73 86.22 -2.78
N LYS A 4 -45.65 86.24 -2.00
CA LYS A 4 -44.85 85.08 -1.60
C LYS A 4 -45.71 84.11 -0.78
N TYR A 5 -46.01 82.93 -1.32
CA TYR A 5 -46.32 81.76 -0.50
C TYR A 5 -45.07 80.88 -0.42
N ARG A 6 -44.41 80.99 0.74
CA ARG A 6 -43.27 80.18 1.16
C ARG A 6 -43.83 78.83 1.62
N TYR A 7 -43.67 77.79 0.80
CA TYR A 7 -43.86 76.40 1.24
C TYR A 7 -42.69 76.03 2.17
N GLU A 8 -42.91 76.09 3.48
CA GLU A 8 -42.10 75.37 4.47
C GLU A 8 -42.43 73.87 4.37
N GLY A 9 -41.83 73.22 3.37
CA GLY A 9 -41.77 71.77 3.29
C GLY A 9 -40.77 71.25 4.32
N ASP A 10 -41.28 70.49 5.29
CA ASP A 10 -40.56 69.88 6.39
C ASP A 10 -39.27 69.15 5.92
N SER A 11 -38.11 69.79 6.14
CA SER A 11 -36.81 69.30 5.68
C SER A 11 -36.41 67.96 6.32
N ARG A 12 -37.11 67.53 7.39
CA ARG A 12 -36.91 66.22 8.02
C ARG A 12 -37.46 65.07 7.17
N VAL A 13 -38.58 65.29 6.48
CA VAL A 13 -39.23 64.25 5.66
C VAL A 13 -38.39 63.94 4.42
N GLY A 14 -37.85 64.97 3.76
CA GLY A 14 -36.94 64.82 2.62
C GLY A 14 -35.66 64.04 2.99
N ALA A 15 -35.02 64.38 4.11
CA ALA A 15 -33.82 63.69 4.58
C ALA A 15 -34.06 62.20 4.88
N THR A 16 -35.20 61.85 5.48
CA THR A 16 -35.57 60.44 5.71
C THR A 16 -35.87 59.67 4.43
N LEU A 17 -36.44 60.31 3.41
CA LEU A 17 -36.71 59.68 2.12
C LEU A 17 -35.39 59.40 1.37
N HIS A 18 -34.47 60.36 1.34
CA HIS A 18 -33.15 60.20 0.72
C HIS A 18 -32.33 59.08 1.38
N HIS A 19 -32.35 58.98 2.71
CA HIS A 19 -31.68 57.90 3.43
C HIS A 19 -32.28 56.51 3.11
N ARG A 20 -33.61 56.42 3.03
CA ARG A 20 -34.29 55.16 2.63
C ARG A 20 -33.99 54.77 1.19
N LEU A 21 -33.93 55.73 0.28
CA LEU A 21 -33.59 55.51 -1.12
C LEU A 21 -32.14 55.03 -1.26
N ALA A 22 -31.19 55.65 -0.55
CA ALA A 22 -29.79 55.23 -0.53
C ALA A 22 -29.63 53.80 0.00
N GLY A 23 -30.32 53.45 1.09
CA GLY A 23 -30.32 52.09 1.64
C GLY A 23 -31.07 51.05 0.80
N TRP A 24 -31.92 51.48 -0.15
CA TRP A 24 -32.52 50.59 -1.14
C TRP A 24 -31.58 50.34 -2.31
N ILE A 25 -30.94 51.40 -2.83
CA ILE A 25 -29.95 51.32 -3.92
C ILE A 25 -28.77 50.42 -3.54
N ASP A 26 -28.26 50.53 -2.31
CA ASP A 26 -27.16 49.67 -1.84
C ASP A 26 -27.56 48.20 -1.80
N ARG A 27 -28.79 47.91 -1.36
CA ARG A 27 -29.32 46.54 -1.36
C ARG A 27 -29.53 45.97 -2.76
N GLU A 28 -30.03 46.77 -3.69
CA GLU A 28 -30.16 46.37 -5.11
C GLU A 28 -28.81 46.14 -5.77
N MET A 29 -27.80 46.95 -5.43
CA MET A 29 -26.43 46.77 -5.92
C MET A 29 -25.81 45.48 -5.37
N GLN A 30 -26.03 45.17 -4.09
CA GLN A 30 -25.59 43.92 -3.48
C GLN A 30 -26.31 42.71 -4.11
N LEU A 31 -27.62 42.79 -4.32
CA LEU A 31 -28.39 41.74 -4.98
C LEU A 31 -27.87 41.48 -6.41
N SER A 32 -27.56 42.54 -7.14
CA SER A 32 -27.03 42.46 -8.50
C SER A 32 -25.68 41.74 -8.56
N ARG A 33 -24.77 42.06 -7.63
CA ARG A 33 -23.48 41.36 -7.51
C ARG A 33 -23.65 39.88 -7.20
N LEU A 34 -24.54 39.56 -6.26
CA LEU A 34 -24.79 38.18 -5.86
C LEU A 34 -25.44 37.38 -7.00
N HIS A 35 -26.28 38.03 -7.81
CA HIS A 35 -26.84 37.42 -9.02
C HIS A 35 -25.78 37.13 -10.08
N GLU A 36 -24.85 38.06 -10.29
CA GLU A 36 -23.73 37.89 -11.22
C GLU A 36 -22.82 36.73 -10.80
N GLU A 37 -22.51 36.61 -9.51
CA GLU A 37 -21.75 35.46 -8.97
C GLU A 37 -22.47 34.13 -9.19
N ILE A 38 -23.79 34.09 -8.96
CA ILE A 38 -24.59 32.87 -9.20
C ILE A 38 -24.57 32.49 -10.69
N LEU A 39 -24.66 33.46 -11.59
CA LEU A 39 -24.59 33.20 -13.04
C LEU A 39 -23.22 32.69 -13.46
N ALA A 40 -22.14 33.30 -12.96
CA ALA A 40 -20.78 32.85 -13.23
C ALA A 40 -20.55 31.41 -12.73
N HIS A 41 -21.07 31.07 -11.55
CA HIS A 41 -20.94 29.73 -11.00
C HIS A 41 -21.73 28.69 -11.82
N ARG A 42 -22.92 29.05 -12.29
CA ARG A 42 -23.73 28.20 -13.18
C ARG A 42 -23.06 27.97 -14.53
N GLU A 43 -22.49 29.01 -15.12
CA GLU A 43 -21.77 28.89 -16.39
C GLU A 43 -20.54 27.98 -16.26
N ALA A 44 -19.76 28.14 -15.19
CA ALA A 44 -18.62 27.27 -14.91
C ALA A 44 -19.02 25.80 -14.76
N LEU A 45 -20.12 25.52 -14.04
CA LEU A 45 -20.67 24.17 -13.88
C LEU A 45 -21.12 23.56 -15.21
N ILE A 46 -21.79 24.34 -16.06
CA ILE A 46 -22.23 23.88 -17.39
C ILE A 46 -21.04 23.58 -18.29
N ASN A 47 -20.02 24.44 -18.31
CA ASN A 47 -18.81 24.21 -19.09
C ASN A 47 -18.03 22.98 -18.60
N CYS A 48 -17.97 22.78 -17.29
CA CYS A 48 -17.38 21.58 -16.70
C CYS A 48 -18.15 20.31 -17.09
N SER A 49 -19.49 20.32 -17.01
CA SER A 49 -20.29 19.16 -17.39
C SER A 49 -20.21 18.85 -18.90
N MET A 50 -20.22 19.87 -19.76
CA MET A 50 -20.07 19.71 -21.21
C MET A 50 -18.71 19.09 -21.58
N SER A 51 -17.62 19.61 -21.01
CA SER A 51 -16.27 19.06 -21.25
C SER A 51 -16.14 17.62 -20.74
N TYR A 52 -16.75 17.30 -19.59
CA TYR A 52 -16.80 15.94 -19.06
C TYR A 52 -17.53 14.99 -20.02
N HIS A 53 -18.71 15.35 -20.51
CA HIS A 53 -19.48 14.55 -21.46
C HIS A 53 -18.76 14.37 -22.80
N GLN A 54 -18.11 15.42 -23.31
CA GLN A 54 -17.33 15.34 -24.56
C GLN A 54 -16.14 14.37 -24.42
N SER A 55 -15.46 14.38 -23.26
CA SER A 55 -14.37 13.45 -22.97
C SER A 55 -14.83 11.98 -22.88
N GLN A 56 -16.06 11.73 -22.41
CA GLN A 56 -16.63 10.40 -22.29
C GLN A 56 -16.87 9.75 -23.66
N GLY A 57 -17.32 10.54 -24.65
CA GLY A 57 -17.51 10.08 -26.03
C GLY A 57 -16.20 9.64 -26.69
N SER A 58 -15.12 10.40 -26.49
CA SER A 58 -13.79 10.08 -27.01
C SER A 58 -13.19 8.84 -26.33
N ARG A 59 -13.36 8.69 -25.01
CA ARG A 59 -12.91 7.49 -24.26
C ARG A 59 -13.63 6.22 -24.70
N ARG A 60 -14.94 6.29 -24.99
CA ARG A 60 -15.71 5.15 -25.53
C ARG A 60 -15.22 4.74 -26.92
N LYS A 61 -14.98 5.69 -27.83
CA LYS A 61 -14.44 5.42 -29.18
C LYS A 61 -13.04 4.79 -29.13
N MET A 62 -12.17 5.29 -28.24
CA MET A 62 -10.83 4.74 -28.02
C MET A 62 -10.90 3.30 -27.47
N GLY A 63 -11.83 3.03 -26.54
CA GLY A 63 -12.06 1.69 -25.99
C GLY A 63 -12.54 0.68 -27.04
N THR A 64 -13.44 1.09 -27.93
CA THR A 64 -13.93 0.21 -29.00
C THR A 64 -12.86 -0.12 -30.06
N LEU A 65 -12.00 0.84 -30.40
CA LEU A 65 -10.86 0.63 -31.30
C LEU A 65 -9.81 -0.32 -30.70
N ASN A 66 -9.48 -0.13 -29.42
CA ASN A 66 -8.55 -1.04 -28.73
C ASN A 66 -9.11 -2.47 -28.62
N GLN A 67 -10.42 -2.61 -28.50
CA GLN A 67 -11.07 -3.92 -28.41
C GLN A 67 -11.12 -4.64 -29.76
N SER A 68 -11.33 -3.94 -30.88
CA SER A 68 -11.24 -4.54 -32.23
C SER A 68 -9.81 -5.01 -32.54
N ASP A 69 -8.81 -4.18 -32.22
CA ASP A 69 -7.40 -4.51 -32.46
C ASP A 69 -6.91 -5.66 -31.57
N ALA A 70 -7.42 -5.77 -30.34
CA ALA A 70 -7.17 -6.92 -29.48
C ALA A 70 -7.81 -8.20 -30.03
N ARG A 71 -9.03 -8.11 -30.60
CA ARG A 71 -9.71 -9.25 -31.24
C ARG A 71 -8.94 -9.76 -32.45
N GLU A 72 -8.44 -8.86 -33.29
CA GLU A 72 -7.66 -9.23 -34.47
C GLU A 72 -6.34 -9.91 -34.09
N ARG A 73 -5.63 -9.37 -33.10
CA ARG A 73 -4.42 -10.00 -32.54
C ARG A 73 -4.68 -11.39 -31.98
N ASN A 74 -5.73 -11.55 -31.18
CA ASN A 74 -6.11 -12.86 -30.63
C ASN A 74 -6.47 -13.85 -31.74
N HIS A 75 -7.18 -13.43 -32.78
CA HIS A 75 -7.53 -14.28 -33.91
C HIS A 75 -6.29 -14.70 -34.74
N LYS A 76 -5.30 -13.82 -34.87
CA LYS A 76 -4.00 -14.16 -35.47
C LYS A 76 -3.25 -15.19 -34.62
N LEU A 77 -3.19 -14.98 -33.31
CA LEU A 77 -2.50 -15.87 -32.37
C LEU A 77 -3.08 -17.29 -32.39
N LEU A 78 -4.41 -17.41 -32.41
CA LEU A 78 -5.09 -18.71 -32.49
C LEU A 78 -4.77 -19.46 -33.80
N ARG A 79 -4.65 -18.75 -34.92
CA ARG A 79 -4.25 -19.35 -36.20
C ARG A 79 -2.80 -19.82 -36.18
N ASP A 80 -1.91 -19.06 -35.56
CA ASP A 80 -0.50 -19.44 -35.44
C ASP A 80 -0.32 -20.63 -34.48
N ILE A 81 -1.07 -20.68 -33.37
CA ILE A 81 -1.10 -21.85 -32.47
C ILE A 81 -1.57 -23.11 -33.22
N ALA A 82 -2.67 -23.00 -33.97
CA ALA A 82 -3.19 -24.13 -34.75
C ALA A 82 -2.17 -24.61 -35.80
N ARG A 83 -1.46 -23.68 -36.46
CA ARG A 83 -0.40 -24.00 -37.43
C ARG A 83 0.77 -24.72 -36.74
N THR A 84 1.25 -24.21 -35.61
CA THR A 84 2.33 -24.84 -34.85
C THR A 84 1.95 -26.24 -34.39
N GLN A 85 0.70 -26.44 -33.99
CA GLN A 85 0.21 -27.76 -33.59
C GLN A 85 0.14 -28.74 -34.76
N MET A 86 -0.25 -28.29 -35.96
CA MET A 86 -0.18 -29.11 -37.18
C MET A 86 1.27 -29.48 -37.53
N ASN A 87 2.20 -28.52 -37.43
CA ASN A 87 3.62 -28.77 -37.69
C ASN A 87 4.23 -29.76 -36.69
N LEU A 88 3.92 -29.62 -35.40
CA LEU A 88 4.35 -30.55 -34.36
C LEU A 88 3.77 -31.95 -34.60
N ASN A 89 2.47 -32.05 -34.92
CA ASN A 89 1.86 -33.34 -35.25
C ASN A 89 2.52 -33.98 -36.48
N GLN A 90 2.91 -33.19 -37.47
CA GLN A 90 3.63 -33.67 -38.65
C GLN A 90 5.06 -34.14 -38.33
N GLU A 91 5.78 -33.45 -37.44
CA GLU A 91 7.07 -33.90 -36.91
C GLU A 91 6.94 -35.20 -36.10
N PHE A 92 5.87 -35.35 -35.29
CA PHE A 92 5.57 -36.59 -34.56
C PHE A 92 5.22 -37.77 -35.47
N MET A 93 4.68 -37.52 -36.67
CA MET A 93 4.41 -38.56 -37.68
C MET A 93 5.66 -38.99 -38.45
N SER A 94 6.78 -38.26 -38.33
CA SER A 94 8.07 -38.72 -38.85
C SER A 94 8.72 -39.69 -37.85
N PRO A 95 9.22 -40.86 -38.29
CA PRO A 95 9.84 -41.80 -37.38
C PRO A 95 11.04 -41.14 -36.69
N PRO A 96 11.10 -41.10 -35.34
CA PRO A 96 12.18 -40.44 -34.63
C PRO A 96 13.50 -41.08 -35.03
N SER A 97 14.50 -40.25 -35.34
CA SER A 97 15.80 -40.74 -35.79
C SER A 97 16.34 -41.83 -34.84
N PRO A 98 16.93 -42.91 -35.36
CA PRO A 98 17.40 -44.03 -34.53
C PRO A 98 18.41 -43.58 -33.45
N ARG A 99 19.12 -42.49 -33.69
CA ARG A 99 20.01 -41.84 -32.72
C ARG A 99 19.24 -41.19 -31.57
N PHE A 100 18.14 -40.50 -31.85
CA PHE A 100 17.29 -39.87 -30.82
C PHE A 100 16.58 -40.91 -29.96
N THR A 101 16.05 -41.98 -30.56
CA THR A 101 15.42 -43.07 -29.80
C THR A 101 16.42 -43.81 -28.90
N THR A 102 17.66 -43.96 -29.35
CA THR A 102 18.76 -44.52 -28.53
C THR A 102 19.09 -43.59 -27.36
N LEU A 103 19.21 -42.28 -27.61
CA LEU A 103 19.48 -41.29 -26.58
C LEU A 103 18.34 -41.23 -25.54
N GLN A 104 17.09 -41.25 -26.00
CA GLN A 104 15.90 -41.28 -25.16
C GLN A 104 15.88 -42.53 -24.27
N LYS A 105 16.18 -43.71 -24.82
CA LYS A 105 16.28 -44.95 -24.03
C LYS A 105 17.38 -44.88 -22.98
N ASN A 106 18.57 -44.35 -23.34
CA ASN A 106 19.68 -44.20 -22.41
C ASN A 106 19.38 -43.20 -21.29
N TYR A 107 18.76 -42.07 -21.64
CA TYR A 107 18.32 -41.07 -20.66
C TYR A 107 17.30 -41.65 -19.67
N TRP A 108 16.25 -42.31 -20.16
CA TRP A 108 15.25 -42.91 -19.28
C TRP A 108 15.79 -44.08 -18.45
N ALA A 109 16.78 -44.82 -18.94
CA ALA A 109 17.49 -45.85 -18.17
C ALA A 109 18.27 -45.21 -17.01
N MET A 110 18.98 -44.11 -17.26
CA MET A 110 19.69 -43.35 -16.23
C MET A 110 18.72 -42.74 -15.19
N VAL A 111 17.61 -42.15 -15.63
CA VAL A 111 16.60 -41.59 -14.72
C VAL A 111 16.01 -42.69 -13.84
N LYS A 112 15.68 -43.87 -14.39
CA LYS A 112 15.17 -44.99 -13.60
C LYS A 112 16.20 -45.53 -12.59
N SER A 113 17.49 -45.48 -12.90
CA SER A 113 18.53 -45.91 -11.96
C SER A 113 18.78 -44.89 -10.84
N GLN A 114 18.57 -43.61 -11.09
CA GLN A 114 18.75 -42.52 -10.12
C GLN A 114 17.49 -42.27 -9.26
N LEU A 115 16.31 -42.65 -9.76
CA LEU A 115 15.02 -42.53 -9.06
C LEU A 115 15.01 -43.09 -7.63
N PRO A 116 15.51 -44.31 -7.33
CA PRO A 116 15.50 -44.83 -5.96
C PRO A 116 16.39 -44.04 -5.00
N LEU A 117 17.48 -43.44 -5.48
CA LEU A 117 18.32 -42.55 -4.67
C LEU A 117 17.58 -41.26 -4.33
N TRP A 118 16.87 -40.69 -5.31
CA TRP A 118 16.02 -39.52 -5.09
C TRP A 118 14.83 -39.80 -4.18
N GLU A 119 14.18 -40.97 -4.28
CA GLU A 119 13.09 -41.37 -3.38
C GLU A 119 13.58 -41.48 -1.92
N GLN A 120 14.82 -41.92 -1.73
CA GLN A 120 15.45 -42.05 -0.41
C GLN A 120 15.86 -40.69 0.16
N ASP A 121 16.46 -39.81 -0.66
CA ASP A 121 16.86 -38.45 -0.27
C ASP A 121 15.67 -37.51 -0.01
N LEU A 122 14.56 -37.69 -0.74
CA LEU A 122 13.34 -36.90 -0.59
C LEU A 122 12.38 -37.44 0.49
N GLY A 123 12.76 -38.50 1.21
CA GLY A 123 12.01 -38.98 2.37
C GLY A 123 10.65 -39.60 2.04
N PHE A 124 10.42 -40.13 0.83
CA PHE A 124 9.19 -40.83 0.49
C PHE A 124 9.12 -42.19 1.22
N ARG A 125 8.66 -42.17 2.47
CA ARG A 125 8.27 -43.37 3.22
C ARG A 125 7.06 -44.01 2.54
N ARG A 126 7.24 -45.20 1.96
CA ARG A 126 6.18 -45.96 1.32
C ARG A 126 5.33 -46.67 2.39
N GLU A 127 4.23 -46.05 2.84
CA GLU A 127 3.23 -46.71 3.71
C GLU A 127 2.17 -47.46 2.88
N GLU A 128 2.18 -48.80 3.07
CA GLU A 128 1.09 -49.78 3.22
C GLU A 128 -0.08 -49.93 2.19
N THR A 129 0.01 -51.07 1.47
CA THR A 129 -0.94 -52.10 0.97
C THR A 129 -2.49 -51.97 0.95
N PRO A 130 -3.15 -52.70 0.00
CA PRO A 130 -4.45 -52.36 -0.61
C PRO A 130 -5.70 -52.92 0.11
N VAL A 131 -5.74 -52.93 1.44
CA VAL A 131 -6.91 -53.44 2.20
C VAL A 131 -7.92 -52.32 2.55
N GLN A 132 -7.51 -51.05 2.55
CA GLN A 132 -8.38 -49.93 2.90
C GLN A 132 -9.28 -49.42 1.74
N LYS A 133 -9.01 -49.85 0.51
CA LYS A 133 -9.75 -49.45 -0.71
C LYS A 133 -11.22 -49.92 -0.71
N HIS A 134 -11.55 -50.94 0.10
CA HIS A 134 -12.92 -51.44 0.21
C HIS A 134 -13.81 -50.67 1.20
N ARG A 135 -13.23 -49.93 2.16
CA ARG A 135 -14.02 -49.18 3.15
C ARG A 135 -14.50 -47.81 2.63
N ALA A 136 -13.76 -47.22 1.70
CA ALA A 136 -14.10 -45.92 1.09
C ALA A 136 -15.31 -46.01 0.13
N ARG A 137 -15.52 -47.16 -0.54
CA ARG A 137 -16.68 -47.35 -1.42
C ARG A 137 -18.02 -47.45 -0.69
N GLN A 138 -18.03 -47.85 0.59
CA GLN A 138 -19.28 -47.96 1.37
C GLN A 138 -19.74 -46.65 2.01
N GLN A 139 -18.87 -45.64 2.13
CA GLN A 139 -19.25 -44.33 2.67
C GLN A 139 -19.78 -43.36 1.60
N GLN A 140 -19.50 -43.62 0.32
CA GLN A 140 -19.91 -42.78 -0.80
C GLN A 140 -21.41 -42.94 -1.13
N ASP A 141 -22.00 -44.11 -0.87
CA ASP A 141 -23.44 -44.37 -1.06
C ASP A 141 -24.34 -43.79 0.04
N GLN A 142 -23.76 -43.37 1.19
CA GLN A 142 -24.53 -42.73 2.28
C GLN A 142 -24.54 -41.20 2.20
N GLY A 143 -23.66 -40.59 1.40
CA GLY A 143 -23.62 -39.13 1.19
C GLY A 143 -24.69 -38.64 0.20
N PHE A 144 -25.06 -39.46 -0.78
CA PHE A 144 -25.99 -39.08 -1.85
C PHE A 144 -27.44 -38.85 -1.37
N ARG A 145 -27.79 -39.34 -0.17
CA ARG A 145 -29.13 -39.15 0.43
C ARG A 145 -29.23 -37.91 1.34
N ARG A 146 -28.14 -37.14 1.52
CA ARG A 146 -28.13 -35.89 2.33
C ARG A 146 -28.10 -34.60 1.50
N GLU A 147 -27.83 -34.69 0.19
CA GLU A 147 -27.78 -33.51 -0.69
C GLU A 147 -29.17 -33.05 -1.20
N GLU A 148 -30.19 -33.91 -1.19
CA GLU A 148 -31.54 -33.53 -1.65
C GLU A 148 -32.31 -32.59 -0.69
N THR A 149 -31.88 -32.43 0.56
CA THR A 149 -32.56 -31.57 1.55
C THR A 149 -31.96 -30.18 1.73
N SER A 150 -30.76 -29.88 1.17
CA SER A 150 -30.11 -28.56 1.30
C SER A 150 -30.41 -27.59 0.15
N ILE A 151 -30.93 -28.10 -0.98
CA ILE A 151 -31.21 -27.30 -2.19
C ILE A 151 -32.38 -26.29 -2.00
N LYS A 152 -33.11 -26.34 -0.89
CA LYS A 152 -34.21 -25.40 -0.58
C LYS A 152 -33.84 -24.16 0.24
N GLN A 153 -32.56 -23.92 0.59
CA GLN A 153 -32.16 -22.74 1.37
C GLN A 153 -31.28 -21.71 0.65
N HIS A 154 -30.88 -21.94 -0.62
CA HIS A 154 -29.95 -21.04 -1.34
C HIS A 154 -30.60 -19.84 -2.06
N GLY A 155 -31.83 -19.45 -1.71
CA GLY A 155 -32.55 -18.34 -2.37
C GLY A 155 -32.37 -16.95 -1.74
N ALA A 156 -31.63 -16.81 -0.62
CA ALA A 156 -31.60 -15.54 0.12
C ALA A 156 -30.24 -15.30 0.79
N SER A 157 -29.17 -15.10 0.02
CA SER A 157 -27.88 -14.58 0.53
C SER A 157 -26.99 -14.06 -0.60
N GLN A 158 -27.51 -13.13 -1.42
CA GLN A 158 -26.68 -12.26 -2.25
C GLN A 158 -26.71 -10.84 -1.67
N HIS A 159 -26.17 -10.68 -0.46
CA HIS A 159 -25.66 -9.41 0.01
C HIS A 159 -24.79 -9.66 1.24
N GLN A 160 -23.53 -9.23 1.15
CA GLN A 160 -22.63 -8.99 2.29
C GLN A 160 -22.20 -10.20 3.12
N GLN A 161 -20.94 -10.63 2.98
CA GLN A 161 -20.00 -10.78 4.10
C GLN A 161 -18.63 -11.25 3.60
N HIS A 162 -17.74 -10.27 3.37
CA HIS A 162 -16.30 -10.49 3.29
C HIS A 162 -15.75 -10.65 4.73
N HIS A 163 -16.15 -11.70 5.44
CA HIS A 163 -15.48 -12.10 6.68
C HIS A 163 -14.34 -13.04 6.31
N THR A 164 -13.13 -12.49 6.26
CA THR A 164 -11.88 -13.24 6.20
C THR A 164 -11.84 -14.14 7.44
N SER A 165 -12.08 -15.44 7.29
CA SER A 165 -11.77 -16.40 8.34
C SER A 165 -10.28 -16.29 8.60
N ILE A 166 -9.89 -15.83 9.79
CA ILE A 166 -8.49 -15.72 10.19
C ILE A 166 -7.90 -17.13 10.14
N ASN A 167 -7.05 -17.40 9.15
CA ASN A 167 -6.39 -18.68 9.09
C ASN A 167 -5.37 -18.76 10.24
N LEU A 168 -5.52 -19.78 11.07
CA LEU A 168 -4.69 -20.00 12.26
C LEU A 168 -3.20 -20.03 11.91
N SER A 169 -2.84 -20.60 10.76
CA SER A 169 -1.45 -20.66 10.29
C SER A 169 -0.86 -19.26 10.05
N ARG A 170 -1.63 -18.35 9.44
CA ARG A 170 -1.20 -16.96 9.18
C ARG A 170 -1.08 -16.17 10.48
N PHE A 171 -2.03 -16.36 11.39
CA PHE A 171 -2.01 -15.75 12.71
C PHE A 171 -0.75 -16.18 13.48
N ILE A 172 -0.41 -17.47 13.47
CA ILE A 172 0.82 -17.99 14.10
C ILE A 172 2.06 -17.33 13.49
N CYS A 173 2.15 -17.21 12.15
CA CYS A 173 3.27 -16.52 11.51
C CYS A 173 3.38 -15.04 11.92
N THR A 174 2.26 -14.32 11.98
CA THR A 174 2.24 -12.93 12.45
C THR A 174 2.67 -12.83 13.92
N CYS A 175 2.21 -13.73 14.79
CA CYS A 175 2.67 -13.81 16.18
C CYS A 175 4.16 -14.11 16.29
N ALA A 176 4.69 -15.01 15.45
CA ALA A 176 6.12 -15.31 15.42
C ALA A 176 6.96 -14.08 15.04
N VAL A 177 6.52 -13.31 14.04
CA VAL A 177 7.16 -12.04 13.64
C VAL A 177 7.08 -11.01 14.77
N MET A 178 5.94 -10.92 15.47
CA MET A 178 5.78 -10.05 16.63
C MET A 178 6.71 -10.44 17.78
N VAL A 179 6.85 -11.74 18.08
CA VAL A 179 7.80 -12.23 19.09
C VAL A 179 9.24 -11.92 18.67
N GLY A 180 9.58 -12.08 17.39
CA GLY A 180 10.88 -11.71 16.87
C GLY A 180 11.20 -10.23 17.05
N LEU A 181 10.23 -9.35 16.80
CA LEU A 181 10.35 -7.92 17.11
C LEU A 181 10.62 -7.67 18.60
N PHE A 182 9.87 -8.31 19.50
CA PHE A 182 10.10 -8.15 20.94
C PHE A 182 11.51 -8.56 21.35
N ILE A 183 12.03 -9.67 20.81
CA ILE A 183 13.41 -10.11 21.05
C ILE A 183 14.42 -9.05 20.59
N THR A 184 14.20 -8.43 19.43
CA THR A 184 15.11 -7.37 18.94
C THR A 184 15.11 -6.10 19.78
N VAL A 185 13.99 -5.78 20.45
CA VAL A 185 13.81 -4.54 21.22
C VAL A 185 14.18 -4.72 22.69
N GLU A 186 14.27 -5.95 23.18
CA GLU A 186 14.62 -6.29 24.57
C GLU A 186 15.86 -5.54 25.11
N PRO A 187 17.00 -5.45 24.39
CA PRO A 187 18.17 -4.74 24.87
C PRO A 187 17.93 -3.25 25.15
N GLN A 188 17.05 -2.62 24.37
CA GLN A 188 16.71 -1.20 24.50
C GLN A 188 15.74 -0.95 25.65
N ILE A 189 14.83 -1.89 25.93
CA ILE A 189 13.88 -1.77 27.05
C ILE A 189 14.59 -1.91 28.39
N TRP A 190 15.56 -2.82 28.48
CA TRP A 190 16.26 -3.12 29.74
C TRP A 190 17.58 -2.38 29.92
N GLY A 191 17.97 -1.52 28.96
CA GLY A 191 19.18 -0.70 29.06
C GLY A 191 20.46 -1.53 29.11
N LEU A 192 20.48 -2.67 28.41
CA LEU A 192 21.66 -3.54 28.31
C LEU A 192 22.77 -2.92 27.43
N ASP A 193 22.51 -1.77 26.80
CA ASP A 193 23.48 -1.03 25.99
C ASP A 193 24.47 -0.19 26.80
N GLY A 194 24.40 -0.25 28.15
CA GLY A 194 25.31 0.47 29.03
C GLY A 194 25.10 1.98 29.05
N SER A 195 24.07 2.50 28.37
CA SER A 195 23.66 3.90 28.48
C SER A 195 22.93 4.11 29.81
N SER A 196 23.72 4.28 30.87
CA SER A 196 23.25 4.77 32.17
C SER A 196 22.84 6.23 32.05
N ASP A 197 21.73 6.48 31.35
CA ASP A 197 21.22 7.82 31.17
C ASP A 197 20.61 8.28 32.50
N ASN A 198 21.42 8.99 33.28
CA ASN A 198 21.14 9.56 34.60
C ASN A 198 20.07 10.67 34.58
N THR A 199 19.09 10.60 33.68
CA THR A 199 17.93 11.51 33.66
C THR A 199 16.82 10.97 34.56
N ALA A 200 17.15 10.79 35.84
CA ALA A 200 16.21 10.52 36.94
C ALA A 200 15.41 11.77 37.37
N THR A 201 15.24 12.76 36.47
CA THR A 201 14.56 14.04 36.77
C THR A 201 13.43 14.39 35.79
N LYS A 202 13.07 13.50 34.85
CA LYS A 202 11.84 13.66 34.06
C LYS A 202 10.69 12.95 34.78
N SER A 203 9.63 13.69 35.07
CA SER A 203 8.41 13.18 35.74
C SER A 203 7.92 11.86 35.11
N ILE A 204 7.47 10.92 35.95
CA ILE A 204 6.96 9.59 35.56
C ILE A 204 5.93 9.72 34.43
N ALA A 205 5.14 10.80 34.42
CA ALA A 205 4.17 11.08 33.37
C ALA A 205 4.81 11.20 31.99
N TYR A 206 5.97 11.84 31.85
CA TYR A 206 6.65 11.98 30.56
C TYR A 206 7.23 10.66 30.05
N ARG A 207 7.65 9.76 30.94
CA ARG A 207 8.16 8.43 30.58
C ARG A 207 7.07 7.50 30.02
N ILE A 208 5.81 7.73 30.38
CA ILE A 208 4.67 6.91 29.93
C ILE A 208 3.91 7.59 28.78
N LEU A 209 3.72 8.91 28.86
CA LEU A 209 2.92 9.67 27.91
C LEU A 209 3.49 9.59 26.49
N TRP A 210 4.80 9.78 26.32
CA TRP A 210 5.42 9.81 24.99
C TRP A 210 5.40 8.46 24.27
N PRO A 211 5.76 7.32 24.91
CA PRO A 211 5.59 6.00 24.29
C PRO A 211 4.14 5.68 23.94
N LEU A 212 3.18 6.11 24.78
CA LEU A 212 1.76 5.90 24.51
C LEU A 212 1.26 6.76 23.34
N CYS A 213 1.68 8.03 23.27
CA CYS A 213 1.43 8.89 22.11
C CYS A 213 2.06 8.31 20.84
N PHE A 214 3.27 7.77 20.92
CA PHE A 214 3.94 7.08 19.82
C PHE A 214 3.16 5.82 19.37
N ALA A 215 2.72 4.99 20.31
CA ALA A 215 1.90 3.82 20.03
C ALA A 215 0.57 4.18 19.35
N ILE A 216 -0.10 5.23 19.82
CA ILE A 216 -1.33 5.75 19.20
C ILE A 216 -1.04 6.28 17.78
N GLY A 217 0.15 6.82 17.52
CA GLY A 217 0.58 7.26 16.19
C GLY A 217 0.59 6.15 15.12
N PHE A 218 0.76 4.88 15.51
CA PHE A 218 0.67 3.74 14.58
C PHE A 218 -0.76 3.35 14.23
N LEU A 219 -1.76 3.76 15.01
CA LEU A 219 -3.15 3.40 14.73
C LEU A 219 -3.66 4.03 13.41
N PRO A 220 -3.49 5.34 13.15
CA PRO A 220 -3.79 5.92 11.84
C PRO A 220 -3.04 5.24 10.70
N TYR A 221 -1.79 4.85 10.92
CA TYR A 221 -0.98 4.16 9.92
C TYR A 221 -1.56 2.78 9.56
N GLY A 222 -1.96 1.99 10.56
CA GLY A 222 -2.63 0.71 10.34
C GLY A 222 -3.99 0.86 9.64
N ILE A 223 -4.79 1.85 10.05
CA ILE A 223 -6.07 2.17 9.40
C ILE A 223 -5.85 2.56 7.93
N MET A 224 -4.83 3.38 7.65
CA MET A 224 -4.47 3.78 6.29
C MET A 224 -4.17 2.56 5.42
N ASN A 225 -3.37 1.60 5.90
CA ASN A 225 -3.05 0.39 5.14
C ASN A 225 -4.30 -0.44 4.80
N VAL A 226 -5.25 -0.57 5.74
CA VAL A 226 -6.53 -1.27 5.52
C VAL A 226 -7.43 -0.54 4.52
N ILE A 227 -7.52 0.80 4.61
CA ILE A 227 -8.26 1.61 3.64
C ILE A 227 -7.64 1.49 2.25
N CYS A 228 -6.30 1.54 2.17
CA CYS A 228 -5.58 1.38 0.92
C CYS A 228 -5.86 0.01 0.27
N GLU A 229 -5.82 -1.06 1.06
CA GLU A 229 -6.19 -2.40 0.57
C GLU A 229 -7.61 -2.42 0.01
N LYS A 230 -8.58 -1.86 0.74
CA LYS A 230 -9.98 -1.83 0.33
C LYS A 230 -10.19 -1.08 -0.98
N GLU A 231 -9.50 0.04 -1.19
CA GLU A 231 -9.67 0.84 -2.41
C GLU A 231 -8.86 0.29 -3.61
N LEU A 232 -7.66 -0.25 -3.38
CA LEU A 232 -6.83 -0.83 -4.43
C LEU A 232 -7.42 -2.15 -4.97
N LYS A 233 -8.05 -2.96 -4.11
CA LYS A 233 -8.66 -4.24 -4.53
C LYS A 233 -10.03 -4.08 -5.21
N LYS A 234 -10.64 -2.89 -5.23
CA LYS A 234 -11.91 -2.65 -5.95
C LYS A 234 -11.78 -2.69 -7.48
N GLY A 235 -10.58 -2.68 -8.04
CA GLY A 235 -10.33 -2.78 -9.49
C GLY A 235 -10.77 -1.55 -10.32
N GLU A 236 -11.48 -0.60 -9.73
CA GLU A 236 -11.94 0.63 -10.39
C GLU A 236 -10.90 1.76 -10.41
N SER A 237 -9.89 1.72 -9.52
CA SER A 237 -8.86 2.75 -9.43
C SER A 237 -7.55 2.28 -10.08
N GLN A 238 -6.98 3.10 -10.97
CA GLN A 238 -5.60 2.90 -11.39
C GLN A 238 -4.70 3.24 -10.20
N SER A 239 -3.91 2.27 -9.73
CA SER A 239 -3.11 2.37 -8.50
C SER A 239 -2.23 3.62 -8.46
N PHE A 240 -1.69 4.02 -9.61
CA PHE A 240 -0.91 5.25 -9.71
C PHE A 240 -1.73 6.51 -9.39
N SER A 241 -2.97 6.59 -9.86
CA SER A 241 -3.84 7.73 -9.56
C SER A 241 -4.16 7.81 -8.07
N PHE A 242 -4.42 6.67 -7.43
CA PHE A 242 -4.64 6.61 -5.99
C PHE A 242 -3.40 7.06 -5.20
N ILE A 243 -2.22 6.54 -5.55
CA ILE A 243 -0.95 6.93 -4.92
C ILE A 243 -0.70 8.43 -5.08
N THR A 244 -0.88 8.99 -6.28
CA THR A 244 -0.68 10.43 -6.52
C THR A 244 -1.60 11.29 -5.65
N TRP A 245 -2.89 10.94 -5.54
CA TRP A 245 -3.82 11.67 -4.68
C TRP A 245 -3.42 11.58 -3.21
N THR A 246 -3.02 10.40 -2.73
CA THR A 246 -2.54 10.22 -1.35
C THR A 246 -1.32 11.10 -1.06
N GLN A 247 -0.37 11.19 -1.98
CA GLN A 247 0.80 12.06 -1.84
C GLN A 247 0.43 13.56 -1.83
N ILE A 248 -0.53 13.97 -2.68
CA ILE A 248 -1.03 15.37 -2.68
C ILE A 248 -1.67 15.70 -1.32
N PHE A 249 -2.54 14.83 -0.81
CA PHE A 249 -3.17 15.04 0.50
C PHE A 249 -2.16 14.98 1.65
N GLN A 250 -1.10 14.18 1.53
CA GLN A 250 -0.01 14.16 2.49
C GLN A 250 0.70 15.52 2.56
N VAL A 251 0.99 16.16 1.41
CA VAL A 251 1.56 17.51 1.37
C VAL A 251 0.61 18.53 2.00
N VAL A 252 -0.68 18.50 1.65
CA VAL A 252 -1.69 19.39 2.23
C VAL A 252 -1.76 19.24 3.75
N THR A 253 -1.78 18.00 4.23
CA THR A 253 -1.84 17.70 5.68
C THR A 253 -0.56 18.14 6.39
N MET A 254 0.61 17.94 5.77
CA MET A 254 1.90 18.41 6.30
C MET A 254 1.92 19.93 6.45
N VAL A 255 1.44 20.67 5.43
CA VAL A 255 1.32 22.13 5.51
C VAL A 255 0.34 22.56 6.59
N MET A 256 -0.79 21.86 6.74
CA MET A 256 -1.75 22.14 7.83
C MET A 256 -1.17 21.86 9.23
N MET A 257 -0.22 20.93 9.35
CA MET A 257 0.47 20.59 10.59
C MET A 257 1.71 21.43 10.90
N PHE A 258 1.96 22.54 10.19
CA PHE A 258 3.12 23.41 10.43
C PHE A 258 3.25 23.89 11.90
N TRP A 259 2.11 24.02 12.60
CA TRP A 259 2.09 24.47 13.98
C TRP A 259 2.70 23.46 14.97
N ALA A 260 2.82 22.18 14.58
CA ALA A 260 3.44 21.16 15.41
C ALA A 260 4.92 21.48 15.72
N ASP A 261 5.58 22.26 14.87
CA ASP A 261 6.97 22.68 15.08
C ASP A 261 7.13 23.78 16.15
N PHE A 262 6.03 24.36 16.65
CA PHE A 262 6.03 25.31 17.76
C PHE A 262 5.76 24.65 19.12
N ILE A 263 5.51 23.33 19.16
CA ILE A 263 5.28 22.62 20.41
C ILE A 263 6.59 22.61 21.22
N PRO A 264 6.63 23.22 22.41
CA PRO A 264 7.85 23.24 23.21
C PRO A 264 8.30 21.81 23.53
N GLN A 265 9.61 21.54 23.41
CA GLN A 265 10.27 20.23 23.59
C GLN A 265 10.08 19.22 22.45
N PHE A 266 9.11 19.41 21.55
CA PHE A 266 8.90 18.53 20.39
C PHE A 266 9.35 19.19 19.08
N GLY A 267 8.96 20.45 18.89
CA GLY A 267 9.28 21.24 17.71
C GLY A 267 10.63 21.96 17.82
N MET A 268 11.20 22.27 16.66
CA MET A 268 12.50 22.91 16.52
C MET A 268 12.45 24.44 16.42
N ALA A 269 11.28 25.03 16.17
CA ALA A 269 11.11 26.46 16.03
C ALA A 269 10.43 27.11 17.25
N SER A 270 11.07 28.15 17.79
CA SER A 270 10.52 28.96 18.88
C SER A 270 9.68 30.15 18.40
N SER A 271 9.78 30.52 17.12
CA SER A 271 9.05 31.64 16.51
C SER A 271 8.72 31.37 15.04
N PRO A 272 7.65 31.99 14.49
CA PRO A 272 7.30 31.85 13.08
C PRO A 272 8.41 32.30 12.12
N GLN A 273 9.17 33.34 12.48
CA GLN A 273 10.29 33.83 11.67
C GLN A 273 11.42 32.81 11.60
N ASN A 274 11.78 32.20 12.73
CA ASN A 274 12.81 31.17 12.81
C ASN A 274 12.39 29.91 12.03
N PHE A 275 11.10 29.55 12.06
CA PHE A 275 10.54 28.48 11.23
C PHE A 275 10.76 28.74 9.74
N ILE A 276 10.35 29.92 9.24
CA ILE A 276 10.49 30.27 7.82
C ILE A 276 11.96 30.31 7.39
N GLU A 277 12.83 30.86 8.23
CA GLU A 277 14.27 30.91 7.95
C GLU A 277 14.88 29.51 7.85
N ARG A 278 14.53 28.61 8.77
CA ARG A 278 14.97 27.20 8.74
C ARG A 278 14.41 26.46 7.53
N LEU A 279 13.14 26.66 7.21
CA LEU A 279 12.51 26.06 6.02
C LEU A 279 13.21 26.53 4.75
N LYS A 280 13.49 27.83 4.64
CA LYS A 280 14.20 28.42 3.50
C LYS A 280 15.63 27.88 3.39
N ASN A 281 16.36 27.81 4.50
CA ASN A 281 17.72 27.27 4.53
C ASN A 281 17.76 25.78 4.19
N GLY A 282 16.79 25.00 4.70
CA GLY A 282 16.62 23.60 4.35
C GLY A 282 16.38 23.40 2.86
N LEU A 283 15.41 24.12 2.28
CA LEU A 283 15.16 24.09 0.83
C LEU A 283 16.39 24.54 0.04
N HIS A 284 17.07 25.60 0.47
CA HIS A 284 18.28 26.06 -0.20
C HIS A 284 19.35 24.95 -0.23
N CYS A 285 19.65 24.31 0.90
CA CYS A 285 20.65 23.25 0.97
C CYS A 285 20.23 21.93 0.32
N SER A 286 18.94 21.67 0.13
CA SER A 286 18.47 20.50 -0.63
C SER A 286 18.69 20.63 -2.14
N TYR A 287 18.72 21.86 -2.68
CA TYR A 287 18.88 22.11 -4.12
C TYR A 287 20.20 22.79 -4.50
N SER A 288 20.97 23.29 -3.51
CA SER A 288 22.25 23.95 -3.72
C SER A 288 23.41 23.04 -3.30
N SER A 289 24.46 23.01 -4.13
CA SER A 289 25.72 22.32 -3.83
C SER A 289 26.78 23.25 -3.23
N GLU A 290 26.37 24.37 -2.63
CA GLU A 290 27.27 25.31 -1.97
C GLU A 290 28.05 24.65 -0.82
N ALA A 291 29.30 25.04 -0.64
CA ALA A 291 30.18 24.51 0.41
C ALA A 291 29.61 24.76 1.83
N ALA A 292 28.84 25.82 2.01
CA ALA A 292 28.13 26.11 3.26
C ALA A 292 27.07 25.06 3.62
N CYS A 293 26.59 24.30 2.64
CA CYS A 293 25.62 23.21 2.80
C CYS A 293 26.28 21.82 2.88
N GLY A 294 27.62 21.72 2.91
CA GLY A 294 28.33 20.47 3.22
C GLY A 294 28.06 19.28 2.28
N GLY A 295 27.53 19.52 1.07
CA GLY A 295 27.13 18.43 0.16
C GLY A 295 25.79 17.76 0.50
N LEU A 296 24.97 18.31 1.39
CA LEU A 296 23.68 17.74 1.81
C LEU A 296 22.69 17.47 0.67
N ALA A 297 22.82 18.18 -0.47
CA ALA A 297 21.90 18.03 -1.59
C ALA A 297 21.83 16.58 -2.09
N TRP A 298 22.98 15.92 -2.32
CA TRP A 298 22.96 14.56 -2.88
C TRP A 298 22.38 13.54 -1.88
N GLU A 299 22.65 13.72 -0.58
CA GLU A 299 22.11 12.87 0.49
C GLU A 299 20.58 13.02 0.59
N ALA A 300 20.08 14.25 0.54
CA ALA A 300 18.66 14.54 0.54
C ALA A 300 17.96 13.92 -0.68
N TRP A 301 18.52 14.07 -1.88
CA TRP A 301 17.97 13.47 -3.10
C TRP A 301 18.00 11.94 -3.09
N LEU A 302 19.08 11.34 -2.59
CA LEU A 302 19.15 9.90 -2.40
C LEU A 302 18.02 9.43 -1.47
N PHE A 303 17.85 10.11 -0.34
CA PHE A 303 16.76 9.82 0.60
C PHE A 303 15.39 9.96 -0.06
N TYR A 304 15.12 11.02 -0.82
CA TYR A 304 13.84 11.22 -1.52
C TYR A 304 13.56 10.11 -2.53
N ILE A 305 14.57 9.72 -3.32
CA ILE A 305 14.43 8.66 -4.31
C ILE A 305 14.14 7.33 -3.60
N CYS A 306 14.92 6.96 -2.60
CA CYS A 306 14.72 5.74 -1.81
C CYS A 306 13.35 5.73 -1.12
N TYR A 307 12.91 6.86 -0.57
CA TYR A 307 11.61 6.99 0.07
C TYR A 307 10.44 6.87 -0.93
N CYS A 308 10.57 7.46 -2.13
CA CYS A 308 9.60 7.29 -3.21
C CYS A 308 9.48 5.83 -3.65
N PHE A 309 10.61 5.15 -3.86
CA PHE A 309 10.61 3.72 -4.18
C PHE A 309 10.04 2.88 -3.05
N GLY A 310 10.40 3.15 -1.79
CA GLY A 310 9.89 2.44 -0.63
C GLY A 310 8.36 2.53 -0.52
N ASN A 311 7.79 3.72 -0.71
CA ASN A 311 6.34 3.90 -0.75
C ASN A 311 5.70 3.18 -1.93
N LEU A 312 6.27 3.32 -3.13
CA LEU A 312 5.76 2.63 -4.33
C LEU A 312 5.72 1.11 -4.11
N PHE A 313 6.81 0.51 -3.64
CA PHE A 313 6.87 -0.92 -3.35
C PHE A 313 5.88 -1.34 -2.27
N ASN A 314 5.68 -0.51 -1.23
CA ASN A 314 4.68 -0.80 -0.21
C ASN A 314 3.25 -0.85 -0.80
N PHE A 315 2.89 0.12 -1.66
CA PHE A 315 1.59 0.10 -2.34
C PHE A 315 1.45 -1.07 -3.32
N LEU A 316 2.49 -1.38 -4.08
CA LEU A 316 2.50 -2.54 -4.97
C LEU A 316 2.35 -3.85 -4.18
N LEU A 317 2.98 -3.96 -3.02
CA LEU A 317 2.85 -5.10 -2.12
C LEU A 317 1.42 -5.25 -1.62
N ILE A 318 0.77 -4.16 -1.20
CA ILE A 318 -0.64 -4.18 -0.76
C ILE A 318 -1.57 -4.56 -1.92
N GLN A 319 -1.28 -4.10 -3.14
CA GLN A 319 -2.12 -4.35 -4.31
C GLN A 319 -1.99 -5.78 -4.85
N TYR A 320 -0.77 -6.26 -5.03
CA TYR A 320 -0.49 -7.52 -5.73
C TYR A 320 -0.27 -8.71 -4.80
N ALA A 321 -0.03 -8.49 -3.52
CA ALA A 321 0.02 -9.55 -2.52
C ALA A 321 -1.27 -9.60 -1.69
N GLU A 322 -1.29 -10.46 -0.67
CA GLU A 322 -2.45 -10.74 0.16
C GLU A 322 -2.98 -9.58 1.03
N GLY A 323 -2.50 -8.35 0.85
CA GLY A 323 -3.07 -7.14 1.43
C GLY A 323 -2.26 -6.49 2.54
N ALA A 324 -2.93 -5.70 3.38
CA ALA A 324 -2.32 -4.81 4.38
C ALA A 324 -1.55 -5.57 5.48
N VAL A 325 -2.00 -6.77 5.84
CA VAL A 325 -1.37 -7.58 6.90
C VAL A 325 0.03 -8.05 6.47
N TYR A 326 0.15 -8.55 5.25
CA TYR A 326 1.45 -9.00 4.73
C TYR A 326 2.43 -7.83 4.58
N ALA A 327 1.96 -6.68 4.09
CA ALA A 327 2.78 -5.48 4.00
C ALA A 327 3.30 -5.04 5.38
N SER A 328 2.46 -5.07 6.41
CA SER A 328 2.84 -4.75 7.78
C SER A 328 3.87 -5.74 8.35
N VAL A 329 3.71 -7.04 8.05
CA VAL A 329 4.65 -8.10 8.44
C VAL A 329 6.02 -7.93 7.78
N VAL A 330 6.07 -7.56 6.50
CA VAL A 330 7.33 -7.27 5.79
C VAL A 330 7.98 -6.00 6.34
N GLN A 331 7.20 -4.95 6.62
CA GLN A 331 7.70 -3.69 7.14
C GLN A 331 8.30 -3.82 8.54
N ALA A 332 7.77 -4.72 9.37
CA ALA A 332 8.34 -5.03 10.69
C ALA A 332 9.83 -5.41 10.62
N VAL A 333 10.27 -6.07 9.55
CA VAL A 333 11.67 -6.54 9.39
C VAL A 333 12.64 -5.38 9.13
N VAL A 334 12.16 -4.22 8.67
CA VAL A 334 13.01 -3.10 8.27
C VAL A 334 13.84 -2.56 9.43
N SER A 335 13.24 -2.39 10.61
CA SER A 335 13.95 -1.81 11.76
C SER A 335 15.07 -2.72 12.28
N PRO A 336 14.88 -4.04 12.44
CA PRO A 336 15.97 -4.96 12.77
C PRO A 336 17.07 -5.03 11.71
N ILE A 337 16.73 -4.96 10.42
CA ILE A 337 17.73 -4.90 9.34
C ILE A 337 18.56 -3.62 9.45
N ALA A 338 17.92 -2.48 9.71
CA ALA A 338 18.61 -1.21 9.92
C ALA A 338 19.52 -1.26 11.16
N ALA A 339 19.05 -1.84 12.27
CA ALA A 339 19.87 -2.04 13.46
C ALA A 339 21.10 -2.93 13.19
N LEU A 340 20.91 -4.02 12.42
CA LEU A 340 22.01 -4.87 11.99
C LEU A 340 23.00 -4.09 11.10
N PHE A 341 22.51 -3.27 10.17
CA PHE A 341 23.37 -2.42 9.33
C PHE A 341 24.26 -1.51 10.19
N TRP A 342 23.70 -0.82 11.18
CA TRP A 342 24.47 0.06 12.07
C TRP A 342 25.41 -0.69 13.03
N SER A 343 25.18 -1.99 13.29
CA SER A 343 26.14 -2.82 14.03
C SER A 343 27.37 -3.21 13.19
N LEU A 344 27.21 -3.25 11.86
CA LEU A 344 28.23 -3.68 10.91
C LEU A 344 29.04 -2.51 10.35
N PHE A 345 28.39 -1.36 10.18
CA PHE A 345 28.96 -0.17 9.58
C PHE A 345 28.99 0.99 10.56
N VAL A 346 30.15 1.63 10.66
CA VAL A 346 30.31 2.90 11.37
C VAL A 346 30.40 4.01 10.33
N PHE A 347 29.63 5.09 10.54
CA PHE A 347 29.69 6.28 9.70
C PHE A 347 30.72 7.25 10.26
N ASP A 348 31.73 7.59 9.46
CA ASP A 348 32.69 8.64 9.77
C ASP A 348 32.22 9.97 9.18
N GLU A 349 31.79 10.87 10.06
CA GLU A 349 31.30 12.20 9.69
C GLU A 349 32.36 13.06 8.99
N ALA A 350 33.66 12.83 9.25
CA ALA A 350 34.73 13.65 8.70
C ALA A 350 35.00 13.37 7.21
N ASN A 351 34.82 12.11 6.79
CA ASN A 351 35.09 11.68 5.41
C ASN A 351 33.82 11.34 4.63
N LEU A 352 32.63 11.37 5.26
CA LEU A 352 31.35 10.94 4.68
C LEU A 352 31.41 9.50 4.13
N LEU A 353 32.20 8.64 4.76
CA LEU A 353 32.42 7.26 4.34
C LEU A 353 31.93 6.28 5.40
N PHE A 354 31.31 5.20 4.92
CA PHE A 354 30.98 4.05 5.74
C PHE A 354 32.19 3.13 5.82
N PHE A 355 32.66 2.88 7.04
CA PHE A 355 33.71 1.91 7.30
C PHE A 355 33.08 0.62 7.86
N TRP A 356 33.51 -0.50 7.30
CA TRP A 356 33.15 -1.81 7.84
C TRP A 356 33.97 -2.06 9.11
N GLN A 357 33.32 -1.93 10.26
CA GLN A 357 33.90 -2.20 11.56
C GLN A 357 32.85 -2.88 12.43
N PRO A 358 32.69 -4.21 12.30
CA PRO A 358 31.61 -4.92 12.96
C PRO A 358 31.82 -4.90 14.46
N THR A 359 30.84 -4.39 15.19
CA THR A 359 30.81 -4.39 16.65
C THR A 359 29.76 -5.39 17.12
N PHE A 360 30.23 -6.52 17.65
CA PHE A 360 29.36 -7.56 18.18
C PHE A 360 29.09 -7.30 19.66
N ASN A 361 28.03 -6.54 19.92
CA ASN A 361 27.51 -6.31 21.26
C ASN A 361 26.36 -7.28 21.57
N GLU A 362 25.92 -7.33 22.82
CA GLU A 362 24.75 -8.12 23.23
C GLU A 362 23.52 -7.75 22.38
N THR A 363 23.32 -6.46 22.11
CA THR A 363 22.26 -5.91 21.23
C THR A 363 22.26 -6.53 19.82
N THR A 364 23.45 -6.78 19.25
CA THR A 364 23.60 -7.40 17.93
C THR A 364 23.14 -8.86 17.96
N ALA A 365 23.41 -9.60 19.04
CA ALA A 365 22.98 -11.00 19.18
C ALA A 365 21.44 -11.11 19.26
N TYR A 366 20.78 -10.24 20.03
CA TYR A 366 19.31 -10.18 20.08
C TYR A 366 18.69 -9.78 18.73
N THR A 367 19.33 -8.84 18.01
CA THR A 367 18.89 -8.44 16.67
C THR A 367 18.96 -9.60 15.68
N ILE A 368 20.08 -10.36 15.68
CA ILE A 368 20.25 -11.56 14.85
C ILE A 368 19.22 -12.64 15.23
N ALA A 369 19.04 -12.91 16.52
CA ALA A 369 18.07 -13.90 16.99
C ALA A 369 16.64 -13.56 16.55
N GLY A 370 16.24 -12.29 16.68
CA GLY A 370 14.94 -11.83 16.20
C GLY A 370 14.79 -11.92 14.68
N LEU A 371 15.82 -11.56 13.91
CA LEU A 371 15.82 -11.71 12.45
C LEU A 371 15.72 -13.18 12.01
N CYS A 372 16.43 -14.08 12.69
CA CYS A 372 16.35 -15.52 12.45
C CYS A 372 14.95 -16.09 12.70
N LEU A 373 14.12 -15.43 13.53
CA LEU A 373 12.72 -15.80 13.73
C LEU A 373 11.79 -15.11 12.72
N MET A 374 12.00 -13.82 12.46
CA MET A 374 11.14 -12.99 11.61
C MET A 374 11.22 -13.40 10.14
N VAL A 375 12.42 -13.61 9.59
CA VAL A 375 12.59 -13.89 8.15
C VAL A 375 11.90 -15.20 7.75
N PRO A 376 12.11 -16.34 8.45
CA PRO A 376 11.32 -17.55 8.19
C PRO A 376 9.83 -17.35 8.41
N GLY A 377 9.43 -16.57 9.41
CA GLY A 377 8.02 -16.24 9.67
C GLY A 377 7.34 -15.53 8.49
N VAL A 378 8.03 -14.57 7.86
CA VAL A 378 7.56 -13.85 6.66
C VAL A 378 7.48 -14.79 5.45
N VAL A 379 8.49 -15.64 5.25
CA VAL A 379 8.52 -16.60 4.15
C VAL A 379 7.40 -17.64 4.30
N LEU A 380 7.20 -18.18 5.50
CA LEU A 380 6.12 -19.12 5.80
C LEU A 380 4.75 -18.47 5.63
N TYR A 381 4.59 -17.21 6.06
CA TYR A 381 3.36 -16.46 5.82
C TYR A 381 3.03 -16.44 4.32
N ASN A 382 4.00 -16.06 3.47
CA ASN A 382 3.82 -16.02 2.02
C ASN A 382 3.55 -17.41 1.43
N TYR A 383 4.21 -18.45 1.92
CA TYR A 383 3.97 -19.82 1.47
C TYR A 383 2.54 -20.31 1.76
N PHE A 384 2.02 -20.08 2.97
CA PHE A 384 0.64 -20.41 3.31
C PHE A 384 -0.35 -19.57 2.50
N SER A 385 -0.02 -18.30 2.29
CA SER A 385 -0.80 -17.39 1.43
C SER A 385 -1.03 -17.99 0.03
N TYR A 386 0.07 -18.35 -0.65
CA TYR A 386 0.03 -18.91 -1.98
C TYR A 386 -0.69 -20.27 -2.06
N THR A 387 -0.52 -21.11 -1.02
CA THR A 387 -1.13 -22.44 -0.99
C THR A 387 -2.65 -22.35 -0.95
N GLU A 388 -3.20 -21.39 -0.19
CA GLU A 388 -4.64 -21.17 -0.08
C GLU A 388 -5.27 -20.61 -1.36
N GLU A 389 -4.58 -19.70 -2.06
CA GLU A 389 -5.04 -19.22 -3.37
C GLU A 389 -5.12 -20.38 -4.39
N LYS A 390 -4.14 -21.28 -4.34
CA LYS A 390 -4.12 -22.49 -5.17
C LYS A 390 -5.23 -23.47 -4.80
N GLU A 391 -5.63 -23.55 -3.54
CA GLU A 391 -6.77 -24.37 -3.13
C GLU A 391 -8.11 -23.75 -3.57
N LYS A 392 -8.31 -22.45 -3.38
CA LYS A 392 -9.52 -21.73 -3.82
C LYS A 392 -9.75 -21.85 -5.32
N SER A 393 -8.70 -21.64 -6.12
CA SER A 393 -8.78 -21.76 -7.58
C SER A 393 -9.14 -23.17 -8.07
N LYS A 394 -8.77 -24.22 -7.32
CA LYS A 394 -9.20 -25.60 -7.63
C LYS A 394 -10.65 -25.87 -7.27
N THR A 395 -11.15 -25.24 -6.20
CA THR A 395 -12.55 -25.39 -5.76
C THR A 395 -13.52 -24.62 -6.64
N GLU A 396 -13.10 -23.48 -7.20
CA GLU A 396 -13.91 -22.64 -8.11
C GLU A 396 -13.90 -23.10 -9.57
N SER A 397 -13.10 -24.11 -9.92
CA SER A 397 -13.13 -24.78 -11.22
C SER A 397 -13.82 -26.16 -11.19
N PRO A 398 -15.09 -26.31 -10.73
CA PRO A 398 -15.85 -27.50 -11.06
C PRO A 398 -16.39 -27.37 -12.48
N LEU A 399 -15.80 -28.15 -13.39
CA LEU A 399 -16.31 -28.62 -14.70
C LEU A 399 -17.32 -27.74 -15.47
#